data_AF-A0A972PUX3-F1
#
_entry.id   AF-A0A972PUX3-F1
#
_cell.length_a   1.000
_cell.length_b   1.000
_cell.length_c   1.000
_cell.angle_alpha   90.00
_cell.angle_beta   90.00
_cell.angle_gamma   90.00
#
_symmetry.space_group_name_H-M   'P 1'
#
loop_
_entity.id
_entity.type
_entity.pdbx_description
1 polymer ?
#
loop_
_entity_poly.entity_id
_entity_poly.type
_entity_poly.pdbx_seq_one_letter_code
_entity_poly.pdbx_strand_id
1 'polypeptide(L)'
;MMFFSELQEKRILDRAGRQVGKLYDVCMSVNGGLPQSSFLVISRSRRGRRETATVPWSWVTSIEPDAVILGRDAEEVWGSELEPSGLLLGRYLLDRQIVDLHGNKVVRVNDLRLAEFDHTLRLTGVDVSQRALLRRLGLEKTLGSLLRLVGIDLPESTIPWSFVAPLGIRQSDLRLTVSQKQLLELHPTDIADIIEQLDPEHRERLLDLLGTLTAAESLSEVDPAKQADVIEDLAETKASNLLEVMPPDEAADILSMLPRDKAERLLNIMGVRESEVIRELLGYREDTAGGRMTPEFVAVPSYYDAGETMSYLRQNAPDAETLYYTYVVDDEGRLKGVISLRDLLTVSRDRRVEDFMRRDVISVNVNDDQETVADVMSRYNFLALPVVDDKNTLKGIITVDDMIDVIREEALEDISHLGGLELAEPGAISSLRNRLPSITITFLGGLATALLLSAFRERILPIIAISFFIPLVLRAAQDMSIVSHAVVLEEIGGKDIGVREISAIAWREMRVVALISLGIALLGGAVSGLWEGYPRLGLAVGLSLLSAVCLGATLGIAIPIVTRRVRGEFGYTQARFSFLLVGITALAVYMGIALAIL
;
A
#
# COMPACT_ATOMS: atom_id res chain seq x y z
N MET A 1 17.47 -5.86 35.98
CA MET A 1 16.77 -6.42 34.80
C MET A 1 17.76 -7.32 34.10
N MET A 2 17.29 -8.44 33.54
CA MET A 2 18.12 -9.46 32.89
C MET A 2 17.43 -9.88 31.60
N PHE A 3 18.21 -10.43 30.66
CA PHE A 3 17.65 -11.04 29.46
C PHE A 3 17.62 -12.57 29.58
N PHE A 4 16.64 -13.20 28.94
CA PHE A 4 16.51 -14.65 28.97
C PHE A 4 17.74 -15.34 28.35
N SER A 5 18.32 -14.77 27.29
CA SER A 5 19.57 -15.28 26.71
C SER A 5 20.75 -15.32 27.70
N GLU A 6 20.76 -14.43 28.69
CA GLU A 6 21.81 -14.40 29.73
C GLU A 6 21.59 -15.48 30.79
N LEU A 7 20.35 -15.93 30.98
CA LEU A 7 20.00 -17.02 31.90
C LEU A 7 20.20 -18.39 31.25
N GLN A 8 20.01 -18.51 29.93
CA GLN A 8 20.22 -19.76 29.21
C GLN A 8 21.63 -20.31 29.43
N GLU A 9 21.73 -21.63 29.60
CA GLU A 9 22.99 -22.36 29.84
C GLU A 9 23.73 -22.00 31.15
N LYS A 10 23.18 -21.13 32.01
CA LYS A 10 23.74 -20.89 33.36
C LYS A 10 23.78 -22.17 34.18
N ARG A 11 24.80 -22.30 35.04
CA ARG A 11 24.98 -23.47 35.90
C ARG A 11 23.91 -23.46 36.99
N ILE A 12 23.29 -24.61 37.23
CA ILE A 12 22.37 -24.80 38.36
C ILE A 12 23.15 -25.51 39.47
N LEU A 13 23.21 -24.91 40.65
CA LEU A 13 23.91 -25.45 41.82
C LEU A 13 22.90 -25.92 42.87
N ASP A 14 23.19 -27.03 43.54
CA ASP A 14 22.42 -27.49 44.70
C ASP A 14 22.79 -26.70 45.97
N ARG A 15 22.14 -27.02 47.10
CA ARG A 15 22.41 -26.39 48.39
C ARG A 15 23.86 -26.54 48.86
N ALA A 16 24.56 -27.59 48.40
CA ALA A 16 25.96 -27.85 48.72
C ALA A 16 26.95 -27.23 47.72
N GLY A 17 26.46 -26.45 46.73
CA GLY A 17 27.28 -25.82 45.69
C GLY A 17 27.72 -26.76 44.57
N ARG A 18 27.18 -27.98 44.50
CA ARG A 18 27.48 -28.94 43.43
C ARG A 18 26.62 -28.63 42.20
N GLN A 19 27.21 -28.76 41.02
CA GLN A 19 26.48 -28.53 39.77
C GLN A 19 25.50 -29.68 39.48
N VAL A 20 24.22 -29.33 39.40
CA VAL A 20 23.10 -30.24 39.13
C VAL A 20 22.79 -30.34 37.64
N GLY A 21 23.03 -29.26 36.90
CA GLY A 21 22.75 -29.16 35.47
C GLY A 21 22.99 -27.75 34.94
N LYS A 22 22.31 -27.44 33.84
CA LYS A 22 22.25 -26.09 33.26
C LYS A 22 20.81 -25.65 33.03
N LEU A 23 20.55 -24.36 33.11
CA LEU A 23 19.23 -23.82 32.76
C LEU A 23 18.97 -24.02 31.27
N TYR A 24 17.84 -24.64 30.94
CA TYR A 24 17.41 -24.89 29.57
C TYR A 24 16.25 -23.98 29.17
N ASP A 25 15.23 -23.89 30.01
CA ASP A 25 14.06 -23.02 29.78
C ASP A 25 13.48 -22.56 31.12
N VAL A 26 12.58 -21.57 31.07
CA VAL A 26 11.82 -21.11 32.23
C VAL A 26 10.34 -21.13 31.88
N CYS A 27 9.53 -21.74 32.75
CA CYS A 27 8.09 -21.77 32.65
C CYS A 27 7.46 -20.62 33.44
N MET A 28 6.58 -19.86 32.80
CA MET A 28 5.82 -18.77 33.41
C MET A 28 4.35 -19.15 33.60
N SER A 29 3.77 -18.80 34.75
CA SER A 29 2.33 -18.75 34.96
C SER A 29 1.78 -17.39 34.56
N VAL A 30 0.62 -17.38 33.89
CA VAL A 30 -0.02 -16.17 33.37
C VAL A 30 -1.40 -16.01 34.02
N ASN A 31 -1.48 -15.13 35.02
CA ASN A 31 -2.70 -14.89 35.80
C ASN A 31 -3.09 -13.40 35.75
N GLY A 32 -3.47 -12.90 34.56
CA GLY A 32 -4.03 -11.55 34.39
C GLY A 32 -3.07 -10.36 34.58
N GLY A 33 -1.80 -10.60 34.88
CA GLY A 33 -0.74 -9.61 34.98
C GLY A 33 0.53 -10.04 34.22
N LEU A 34 1.68 -9.43 34.55
CA LEU A 34 2.96 -9.85 33.97
C LEU A 34 3.21 -11.34 34.28
N PRO A 35 3.55 -12.17 33.26
CA PRO A 35 3.87 -13.58 33.46
C PRO A 35 4.94 -13.74 34.52
N GLN A 36 4.69 -14.63 35.47
CA GLN A 36 5.57 -14.85 36.62
C GLN A 36 6.12 -16.27 36.63
N SER A 37 7.36 -16.42 37.07
CA SER A 37 8.06 -17.68 37.07
C SER A 37 7.40 -18.75 37.95
N SER A 38 7.09 -19.91 37.37
CA SER A 38 6.51 -21.06 38.08
C SER A 38 7.49 -22.23 38.19
N PHE A 39 8.21 -22.55 37.12
CA PHE A 39 9.20 -23.63 37.09
C PHE A 39 10.46 -23.25 36.30
N LEU A 40 11.61 -23.81 36.68
CA LEU A 40 12.80 -23.89 35.85
C LEU A 40 12.80 -25.24 35.13
N VAL A 41 13.21 -25.24 33.86
CA VAL A 41 13.57 -26.47 33.14
C VAL A 41 15.07 -26.53 33.08
N ILE A 42 15.65 -27.56 33.70
CA ILE A 42 17.09 -27.78 33.72
C ILE A 42 17.43 -28.93 32.80
N SER A 43 18.65 -28.94 32.25
CA SER A 43 19.15 -30.02 31.44
C SER A 43 20.51 -30.53 31.93
N ARG A 44 20.75 -31.83 31.72
CA ARG A 44 22.08 -32.45 31.86
C ARG A 44 22.34 -33.38 30.68
N SER A 45 23.61 -33.61 30.39
CA SER A 45 24.03 -34.62 29.41
C SER A 45 24.40 -35.91 30.13
N ARG A 46 23.73 -37.01 29.81
CA ARG A 46 24.03 -38.34 30.34
C ARG A 46 24.07 -39.35 29.19
N ARG A 47 25.19 -40.07 29.04
CA ARG A 47 25.40 -41.06 27.95
C ARG A 47 25.08 -40.50 26.55
N GLY A 48 25.43 -39.24 26.28
CA GLY A 48 25.19 -38.58 24.99
C GLY A 48 23.75 -38.16 24.71
N ARG A 49 22.80 -38.39 25.63
CA ARG A 49 21.43 -37.88 25.54
C ARG A 49 21.22 -36.73 26.54
N ARG A 50 20.45 -35.73 26.12
CA ARG A 50 20.02 -34.63 26.99
C ARG A 50 18.81 -35.10 27.80
N GLU A 51 18.96 -35.12 29.11
CA GLU A 51 17.86 -35.33 30.05
C GLU A 51 17.41 -33.96 30.57
N THR A 52 16.10 -33.76 30.71
CA THR A 52 15.51 -32.54 31.28
C THR A 52 14.75 -32.86 32.57
N ALA A 53 14.77 -31.94 33.53
CA ALA A 53 13.98 -32.02 34.75
C ALA A 53 13.32 -30.67 35.04
N THR A 54 12.14 -30.73 35.65
CA THR A 54 11.36 -29.55 36.04
C THR A 54 11.56 -29.27 37.52
N VAL A 55 11.97 -28.04 37.84
CA VAL A 55 12.26 -27.59 39.20
C VAL A 55 11.28 -26.49 39.59
N PRO A 56 10.50 -26.63 40.68
CA PRO A 56 9.64 -25.56 41.17
C PRO A 56 10.42 -24.28 41.45
N TRP A 57 9.85 -23.13 41.08
CA TRP A 57 10.48 -21.84 41.36
C TRP A 57 10.74 -21.61 42.86
N SER A 58 9.89 -22.19 43.72
CA SER A 58 10.05 -22.13 45.19
C SER A 58 11.35 -22.76 45.71
N TRP A 59 12.07 -23.53 44.88
CA TRP A 59 13.35 -24.11 45.26
C TRP A 59 14.53 -23.21 44.90
N VAL A 60 14.30 -22.13 44.16
CA VAL A 60 15.35 -21.15 43.79
C VAL A 60 15.58 -20.22 44.97
N THR A 61 16.82 -20.17 45.46
CA THR A 61 17.23 -19.31 46.58
C THR A 61 17.76 -17.96 46.08
N SER A 62 18.61 -17.98 45.04
CA SER A 62 19.18 -16.78 44.45
C SER A 62 19.60 -17.01 43.00
N ILE A 63 19.63 -15.92 42.23
CA ILE A 63 20.15 -15.88 40.85
C ILE A 63 21.43 -15.04 40.88
N GLU A 64 22.58 -15.71 40.72
CA GLU A 64 23.89 -15.06 40.68
C GLU A 64 24.34 -14.83 39.22
N PRO A 65 25.38 -13.99 38.99
CA PRO A 65 25.90 -13.72 37.65
C PRO A 65 26.32 -14.97 36.88
N ASP A 66 26.83 -16.02 37.55
CA ASP A 66 27.35 -17.22 36.87
C ASP A 66 26.53 -18.50 37.15
N ALA A 67 25.59 -18.46 38.10
CA ALA A 67 24.84 -19.63 38.53
C ALA A 67 23.46 -19.30 39.12
N VAL A 68 22.57 -20.29 39.14
CA VAL A 68 21.32 -20.26 39.92
C VAL A 68 21.46 -21.25 41.06
N ILE A 69 21.16 -20.81 42.29
CA ILE A 69 21.34 -21.62 43.51
C ILE A 69 19.99 -22.18 43.93
N LEU A 70 19.93 -23.50 44.13
CA LEU A 70 18.76 -24.20 44.64
C LEU A 70 18.90 -24.48 46.15
N GLY A 71 17.78 -24.45 46.87
CA GLY A 71 17.69 -24.84 48.28
C GLY A 71 17.58 -26.35 48.51
N ARG A 72 17.64 -27.17 47.45
CA ARG A 72 17.50 -28.63 47.47
C ARG A 72 18.75 -29.35 46.95
N ASP A 73 18.88 -30.62 47.28
CA ASP A 73 19.96 -31.48 46.80
C ASP A 73 19.70 -32.03 45.38
N ALA A 74 20.77 -32.34 44.65
CA ALA A 74 20.70 -32.80 43.27
C ALA A 74 19.82 -34.05 43.06
N GLU A 75 19.75 -34.94 44.06
CA GLU A 75 18.97 -36.18 44.02
C GLU A 75 17.46 -35.92 44.04
N GLU A 76 17.00 -34.95 44.83
CA GLU A 76 15.60 -34.52 44.88
C GLU A 76 15.19 -33.83 43.57
N VAL A 77 16.10 -33.07 42.96
CA VAL A 77 15.87 -32.36 41.69
C VAL A 77 15.59 -33.31 40.54
N TRP A 78 16.38 -34.37 40.40
CA TRP A 78 16.24 -35.32 39.29
C TRP A 78 15.24 -36.45 39.57
N GLY A 79 14.71 -36.56 40.79
CA GLY A 79 13.63 -37.48 41.17
C GLY A 79 12.22 -36.89 41.02
N SER A 80 12.10 -35.61 40.66
CA SER A 80 10.84 -34.90 40.45
C SER A 80 10.22 -35.22 39.08
N GLU A 81 9.05 -35.86 39.05
CA GLU A 81 8.23 -36.08 37.84
C GLU A 81 7.19 -34.96 37.64
N LEU A 82 7.58 -33.71 37.86
CA LEU A 82 6.68 -32.57 37.64
C LEU A 82 6.63 -32.20 36.16
N GLU A 83 5.43 -32.17 35.59
CA GLU A 83 5.21 -31.56 34.28
C GLU A 83 5.13 -30.03 34.40
N PRO A 84 5.83 -29.28 33.53
CA PRO A 84 5.76 -27.83 33.54
C PRO A 84 4.36 -27.38 33.10
N SER A 85 3.61 -26.76 34.02
CA SER A 85 2.32 -26.12 33.72
C SER A 85 2.54 -24.62 33.50
N GLY A 86 2.43 -24.17 32.24
CA GLY A 86 2.54 -22.75 31.86
C GLY A 86 3.32 -22.49 30.56
N LEU A 87 3.67 -21.22 30.35
CA LEU A 87 4.34 -20.72 29.15
C LEU A 87 5.86 -20.90 29.26
N LEU A 88 6.41 -21.84 28.50
CA LEU A 88 7.86 -21.99 28.29
C LEU A 88 8.40 -20.87 27.39
N LEU A 89 9.27 -20.03 27.96
CA LEU A 89 9.81 -18.83 27.29
C LEU A 89 10.58 -19.17 26.01
N GLY A 90 11.51 -20.11 26.08
CA GLY A 90 12.34 -20.50 24.93
C GLY A 90 11.54 -21.23 23.85
N ARG A 91 10.64 -22.12 24.24
CA ARG A 91 9.86 -22.93 23.29
C ARG A 91 8.77 -22.14 22.54
N TYR A 92 8.06 -21.26 23.26
CA TYR A 92 6.83 -20.63 22.76
C TYR A 92 6.94 -19.14 22.46
N LEU A 93 8.00 -18.44 22.90
CA LEU A 93 8.18 -17.01 22.59
C LEU A 93 9.44 -16.75 21.78
N LEU A 94 10.59 -17.30 22.17
CA LEU A 94 11.85 -17.05 21.47
C LEU A 94 11.77 -17.54 20.01
N ASP A 95 12.31 -16.76 19.07
CA ASP A 95 12.24 -17.00 17.61
C ASP A 95 10.84 -17.03 16.99
N ARG A 96 9.79 -16.73 17.76
CA ARG A 96 8.43 -16.69 17.24
C ARG A 96 8.08 -15.30 16.72
N GLN A 97 7.13 -15.26 15.78
CA GLN A 97 6.46 -14.03 15.39
C GLN A 97 5.41 -13.70 16.45
N ILE A 98 5.35 -12.42 16.81
CA ILE A 98 4.35 -11.84 17.69
C ILE A 98 3.80 -10.58 17.03
N VAL A 99 2.58 -10.21 17.40
CA VAL A 99 2.02 -8.91 17.03
C VAL A 99 2.41 -7.90 18.09
N ASP A 100 3.01 -6.80 17.64
CA ASP A 100 3.25 -5.59 18.43
C ASP A 100 2.02 -4.69 18.33
N LEU A 101 1.19 -4.67 19.37
CA LEU A 101 -0.07 -3.90 19.42
C LEU A 101 0.15 -2.38 19.51
N HIS A 102 1.39 -1.91 19.77
CA HIS A 102 1.70 -0.49 19.74
C HIS A 102 2.19 -0.04 18.36
N GLY A 103 2.87 -0.94 17.66
CA GLY A 103 3.46 -0.67 16.34
C GLY A 103 2.65 -1.19 15.16
N ASN A 104 1.50 -1.84 15.42
CA ASN A 104 0.61 -2.49 14.44
C ASN A 104 1.39 -3.34 13.42
N LYS A 105 2.32 -4.13 13.92
CA LYS A 105 3.26 -4.87 13.07
C LYS A 105 3.63 -6.22 13.62
N VAL A 106 4.04 -7.10 12.73
CA VAL A 106 4.54 -8.43 13.08
C VAL A 106 6.04 -8.35 13.28
N VAL A 107 6.50 -8.81 14.44
CA VAL A 107 7.92 -8.80 14.80
C VAL A 107 8.37 -10.16 15.27
N ARG A 108 9.65 -10.46 15.02
CA ARG A 108 10.29 -11.68 15.52
C ARG A 108 10.94 -11.42 16.86
N VAL A 109 10.65 -12.30 17.82
CA VAL A 109 11.27 -12.27 19.15
C VAL A 109 12.73 -12.72 19.08
N ASN A 110 13.65 -11.79 19.31
CA ASN A 110 15.07 -12.09 19.35
C ASN A 110 15.53 -12.47 20.76
N ASP A 111 14.93 -11.86 21.79
CA ASP A 111 15.21 -12.13 23.20
C ASP A 111 14.05 -11.66 24.11
N LEU A 112 14.11 -11.98 25.41
CA LEU A 112 13.05 -11.72 26.38
C LEU A 112 13.59 -10.97 27.59
N ARG A 113 12.88 -9.89 28.00
CA ARG A 113 13.30 -9.03 29.10
C ARG A 113 12.61 -9.41 30.41
N LEU A 114 13.42 -9.80 31.38
CA LEU A 114 12.99 -10.28 32.68
C LEU A 114 13.39 -9.28 33.79
N ALA A 115 12.53 -9.16 34.79
CA ALA A 115 12.82 -8.40 36.00
C ALA A 115 12.41 -9.22 37.23
N GLU A 116 13.22 -9.14 38.28
CA GLU A 116 12.94 -9.81 39.54
C GLU A 116 12.13 -8.88 40.46
N PHE A 117 11.00 -9.38 40.94
CA PHE A 117 10.13 -8.70 41.90
C PHE A 117 9.71 -9.70 42.98
N ASP A 118 9.90 -9.37 44.26
CA ASP A 118 9.52 -10.21 45.41
C ASP A 118 9.99 -11.68 45.28
N HIS A 119 11.25 -11.90 44.89
CA HIS A 119 11.87 -13.21 44.65
C HIS A 119 11.22 -14.04 43.51
N THR A 120 10.46 -13.41 42.62
CA THR A 120 9.90 -14.01 41.41
C THR A 120 10.43 -13.32 40.16
N LEU A 121 10.77 -14.08 39.12
CA LEU A 121 11.06 -13.50 37.81
C LEU A 121 9.75 -13.20 37.08
N ARG A 122 9.63 -11.98 36.56
CA ARG A 122 8.50 -11.56 35.73
C ARG A 122 8.96 -11.18 34.33
N LEU A 123 8.19 -11.60 33.34
CA LEU A 123 8.36 -11.19 31.95
C LEU A 123 7.80 -9.78 31.77
N THR A 124 8.70 -8.82 31.56
CA THR A 124 8.35 -7.39 31.42
C THR A 124 8.18 -6.96 29.98
N GLY A 125 8.85 -7.63 29.04
CA GLY A 125 8.76 -7.30 27.62
C GLY A 125 9.57 -8.23 26.74
N VAL A 126 9.48 -7.97 25.45
CA VAL A 126 10.11 -8.73 24.37
C VAL A 126 11.08 -7.83 23.62
N ASP A 127 12.32 -8.28 23.44
CA ASP A 127 13.35 -7.53 22.71
C ASP A 127 13.42 -8.04 21.27
N VAL A 128 13.15 -7.13 20.34
CA VAL A 128 13.10 -7.38 18.88
C VAL A 128 14.30 -6.77 18.16
N SER A 129 15.23 -6.16 18.90
CA SER A 129 16.38 -5.47 18.31
C SER A 129 17.39 -6.43 17.67
N GLN A 130 18.14 -5.93 16.68
CA GLN A 130 19.30 -6.65 16.13
C GLN A 130 20.39 -6.84 17.19
N ARG A 131 20.47 -5.94 18.17
CA ARG A 131 21.37 -6.08 19.31
C ARG A 131 21.04 -7.32 20.15
N ALA A 132 19.76 -7.62 20.36
CA ALA A 132 19.32 -8.84 21.04
C ALA A 132 19.76 -10.11 20.30
N LEU A 133 19.66 -10.11 18.97
CA LEU A 133 20.13 -11.21 18.15
C LEU A 133 21.66 -11.41 18.30
N LEU A 134 22.43 -10.32 18.28
CA LEU A 134 23.89 -10.38 18.50
C LEU A 134 24.27 -10.85 19.91
N ARG A 135 23.51 -10.44 20.94
CA ARG A 135 23.68 -10.91 22.32
C ARG A 135 23.50 -12.42 22.41
N ARG A 136 22.45 -12.93 21.80
CA ARG A 136 22.14 -14.36 21.75
C ARG A 136 23.18 -15.18 20.99
N LEU A 137 23.78 -14.63 19.92
CA LEU A 137 24.87 -15.27 19.18
C LEU A 137 26.23 -15.16 19.90
N GLY A 138 26.33 -14.46 21.03
CA GLY A 138 27.59 -14.20 21.74
C GLY A 138 28.52 -13.21 21.03
N LEU A 139 28.00 -12.49 20.02
CA LEU A 139 28.77 -11.59 19.16
C LEU A 139 28.62 -10.10 19.55
N GLU A 140 27.80 -9.77 20.55
CA GLU A 140 27.52 -8.39 20.95
C GLU A 140 28.79 -7.59 21.23
N LYS A 141 29.76 -8.17 21.94
CA LYS A 141 31.01 -7.46 22.30
C LYS A 141 31.93 -7.27 21.08
N THR A 142 32.04 -8.27 20.21
CA THR A 142 32.99 -8.26 19.07
C THR A 142 32.45 -7.43 17.91
N LEU A 143 31.25 -7.72 17.42
CA LEU A 143 30.61 -6.96 16.35
C LEU A 143 30.16 -5.58 16.82
N GLY A 144 29.64 -5.46 18.05
CA GLY A 144 29.20 -4.17 18.59
C GLY A 144 30.33 -3.15 18.72
N SER A 145 31.53 -3.59 19.11
CA SER A 145 32.71 -2.70 19.15
C SER A 145 33.13 -2.23 17.75
N LEU A 146 33.00 -3.11 16.74
CA LEU A 146 33.36 -2.81 15.35
C LEU A 146 32.35 -1.83 14.72
N LEU A 147 31.05 -2.06 14.94
CA LEU A 147 29.97 -1.21 14.42
C LEU A 147 30.04 0.22 15.00
N ARG A 148 30.33 0.36 16.30
CA ARG A 148 30.51 1.67 16.95
C ARG A 148 31.70 2.45 16.37
N LEU A 149 32.74 1.76 15.90
CA LEU A 149 33.91 2.39 15.27
C LEU A 149 33.56 3.05 13.92
N VAL A 150 32.52 2.53 13.24
CA VAL A 150 31.98 3.07 11.98
C VAL A 150 30.81 4.05 12.24
N GLY A 151 30.53 4.39 13.50
CA GLY A 151 29.46 5.31 13.88
C GLY A 151 28.05 4.72 13.84
N ILE A 152 27.92 3.39 13.76
CA ILE A 152 26.63 2.69 13.79
C ILE A 152 26.34 2.26 15.23
N ASP A 153 25.29 2.83 15.82
CA ASP A 153 24.75 2.36 17.10
C ASP A 153 23.51 1.49 16.87
N LEU A 154 23.40 0.38 17.60
CA LEU A 154 22.28 -0.55 17.48
C LEU A 154 21.26 -0.24 18.58
N PRO A 155 20.12 0.38 18.26
CA PRO A 155 19.14 0.75 19.27
C PRO A 155 18.55 -0.51 19.95
N GLU A 156 18.33 -0.42 21.24
CA GLU A 156 17.47 -1.38 21.95
C GLU A 156 16.01 -1.08 21.61
N SER A 157 15.26 -2.11 21.23
CA SER A 157 13.84 -2.00 20.93
C SER A 157 13.13 -3.10 21.69
N THR A 158 12.58 -2.72 22.85
CA THR A 158 11.80 -3.63 23.70
C THR A 158 10.33 -3.24 23.64
N ILE A 159 9.48 -4.21 23.33
CA ILE A 159 8.03 -4.09 23.39
C ILE A 159 7.58 -4.55 24.78
N PRO A 160 6.88 -3.71 25.57
CA PRO A 160 6.35 -4.13 26.86
C PRO A 160 5.38 -5.32 26.69
N TRP A 161 5.38 -6.26 27.64
CA TRP A 161 4.56 -7.48 27.53
C TRP A 161 3.06 -7.19 27.35
N SER A 162 2.57 -6.07 27.89
CA SER A 162 1.20 -5.62 27.73
C SER A 162 0.78 -5.30 26.29
N PHE A 163 1.73 -5.20 25.37
CA PHE A 163 1.50 -4.94 23.94
C PHE A 163 1.87 -6.13 23.06
N VAL A 164 2.13 -7.30 23.65
CA VAL A 164 2.55 -8.51 22.92
C VAL A 164 1.37 -9.47 22.79
N ALA A 165 0.96 -9.75 21.56
CA ALA A 165 0.01 -10.82 21.25
C ALA A 165 0.73 -11.99 20.54
N PRO A 166 0.94 -13.15 21.21
CA PRO A 166 1.62 -14.29 20.61
C PRO A 166 0.70 -15.05 19.63
N LEU A 167 1.22 -15.39 18.44
CA LEU A 167 0.47 -15.95 17.31
C LEU A 167 0.41 -17.49 17.25
N GLY A 168 0.94 -18.21 18.26
CA GLY A 168 1.23 -19.65 18.16
C GLY A 168 0.81 -20.52 19.34
N ILE A 169 0.03 -20.02 20.30
CA ILE A 169 -0.33 -20.78 21.50
C ILE A 169 -1.70 -21.45 21.28
N ARG A 170 -1.73 -22.79 21.24
CA ARG A 170 -2.97 -23.57 21.12
C ARG A 170 -3.96 -23.18 22.23
N GLN A 171 -5.25 -23.17 21.89
CA GLN A 171 -6.40 -22.80 22.75
C GLN A 171 -6.43 -23.45 24.14
N SER A 172 -5.72 -24.57 24.36
CA SER A 172 -5.66 -25.26 25.66
C SER A 172 -4.67 -24.65 26.65
N ASP A 173 -3.65 -23.92 26.20
CA ASP A 173 -2.46 -23.72 27.05
C ASP A 173 -2.29 -22.30 27.61
N LEU A 174 -2.95 -21.27 27.07
CA LEU A 174 -3.06 -19.97 27.74
C LEU A 174 -4.30 -19.18 27.31
N ARG A 175 -5.20 -18.91 28.26
CA ARG A 175 -6.18 -17.83 28.16
C ARG A 175 -5.45 -16.50 28.29
N LEU A 176 -4.86 -16.00 27.21
CA LEU A 176 -4.42 -14.61 27.12
C LEU A 176 -5.63 -13.74 26.76
N THR A 177 -6.57 -13.63 27.69
CA THR A 177 -7.80 -12.83 27.54
C THR A 177 -7.49 -11.35 27.32
N VAL A 178 -6.33 -10.86 27.78
CA VAL A 178 -5.96 -9.44 27.73
C VAL A 178 -5.49 -9.02 26.32
N SER A 179 -4.61 -9.79 25.68
CA SER A 179 -4.07 -9.44 24.36
C SER A 179 -5.08 -9.64 23.23
N GLN A 180 -6.01 -10.60 23.36
CA GLN A 180 -7.11 -10.77 22.41
C GLN A 180 -8.10 -9.59 22.47
N LYS A 181 -8.41 -9.10 23.67
CA LYS A 181 -9.31 -7.96 23.82
C LYS A 181 -8.71 -6.69 23.22
N GLN A 182 -7.41 -6.45 23.43
CA GLN A 182 -6.72 -5.30 22.86
C GLN A 182 -6.64 -5.38 21.33
N LEU A 183 -6.45 -6.58 20.77
CA LEU A 183 -6.47 -6.80 19.33
C LEU A 183 -7.85 -6.50 18.72
N LEU A 184 -8.93 -6.88 19.41
CA LEU A 184 -10.31 -6.57 19.01
C LEU A 184 -10.70 -5.09 19.23
N GLU A 185 -9.87 -4.31 19.93
CA GLU A 185 -10.05 -2.86 20.12
C GLU A 185 -9.27 -2.04 19.09
N LEU A 186 -8.44 -2.68 18.23
CA LEU A 186 -7.75 -2.01 17.14
C LEU A 186 -8.71 -1.62 16.02
N HIS A 187 -8.36 -0.57 15.28
CA HIS A 187 -9.09 -0.20 14.07
C HIS A 187 -8.88 -1.26 12.97
N PRO A 188 -9.87 -1.53 12.10
CA PRO A 188 -9.70 -2.44 10.97
C PRO A 188 -8.43 -2.18 10.13
N THR A 189 -8.12 -0.92 9.85
CA THR A 189 -6.88 -0.51 9.15
C THR A 189 -5.59 -0.94 9.87
N ASP A 190 -5.55 -0.85 11.21
CA ASP A 190 -4.38 -1.31 11.99
C ASP A 190 -4.24 -2.85 11.94
N ILE A 191 -5.36 -3.54 11.82
CA ILE A 191 -5.40 -5.00 11.68
C ILE A 191 -4.99 -5.40 10.25
N ALA A 192 -5.35 -4.63 9.23
CA ALA A 192 -4.92 -4.80 7.85
C ALA A 192 -3.38 -4.79 7.73
N ASP A 193 -2.73 -3.78 8.33
CA ASP A 193 -1.25 -3.68 8.41
C ASP A 193 -0.61 -4.97 8.98
N ILE A 194 -1.27 -5.58 9.98
CA ILE A 194 -0.83 -6.83 10.58
C ILE A 194 -1.06 -8.00 9.61
N ILE A 195 -2.24 -8.10 8.99
CA ILE A 195 -2.61 -9.15 8.02
C ILE A 195 -1.60 -9.21 6.87
N GLU A 196 -1.19 -8.06 6.34
CA GLU A 196 -0.22 -7.95 5.23
C GLU A 196 1.14 -8.57 5.57
N GLN A 197 1.59 -8.38 6.81
CA GLN A 197 2.91 -8.83 7.28
C GLN A 197 2.92 -10.29 7.75
N LEU A 198 1.75 -10.91 7.93
CA LEU A 198 1.65 -12.29 8.39
C LEU A 198 1.86 -13.30 7.27
N ASP A 199 2.58 -14.37 7.60
CA ASP A 199 2.62 -15.58 6.78
C ASP A 199 1.23 -16.25 6.71
N PRO A 200 0.87 -16.96 5.62
CA PRO A 200 -0.48 -17.51 5.41
C PRO A 200 -1.04 -18.31 6.60
N GLU A 201 -0.22 -19.16 7.24
CA GLU A 201 -0.63 -19.98 8.39
C GLU A 201 -1.07 -19.13 9.60
N HIS A 202 -0.39 -18.00 9.85
CA HIS A 202 -0.72 -17.11 10.96
C HIS A 202 -1.88 -16.18 10.62
N ARG A 203 -2.00 -15.80 9.34
CA ARG A 203 -3.10 -14.96 8.84
C ARG A 203 -4.46 -15.62 9.03
N GLU A 204 -4.61 -16.90 8.65
CA GLU A 204 -5.88 -17.62 8.83
C GLU A 204 -6.33 -17.64 10.30
N ARG A 205 -5.38 -17.85 11.22
CA ARG A 205 -5.62 -17.86 12.67
C ARG A 205 -6.02 -16.49 13.20
N LEU A 206 -5.41 -15.43 12.68
CA LEU A 206 -5.80 -14.07 13.05
C LEU A 206 -7.26 -13.80 12.65
N LEU A 207 -7.63 -14.16 11.41
CA LEU A 207 -9.00 -14.00 10.93
C LEU A 207 -10.02 -14.81 11.75
N ASP A 208 -9.64 -16.01 12.24
CA ASP A 208 -10.50 -16.78 13.15
C ASP A 208 -10.74 -16.09 14.50
N LEU A 209 -9.83 -15.22 14.95
CA LEU A 209 -9.94 -14.51 16.22
C LEU A 209 -10.81 -13.25 16.12
N LEU A 210 -10.82 -12.58 14.97
CA LEU A 210 -11.47 -11.27 14.79
C LEU A 210 -13.00 -11.33 14.68
N GLY A 211 -13.57 -12.52 14.43
CA GLY A 211 -14.98 -12.65 14.06
C GLY A 211 -15.22 -12.17 12.63
N THR A 212 -16.30 -12.63 11.98
CA THR A 212 -16.48 -12.47 10.53
C THR A 212 -16.58 -11.01 10.08
N LEU A 213 -17.31 -10.16 10.81
CA LEU A 213 -17.50 -8.74 10.45
C LEU A 213 -16.17 -7.97 10.50
N THR A 214 -15.51 -7.93 11.66
CA THR A 214 -14.23 -7.22 11.80
C THR A 214 -13.16 -7.80 10.89
N ALA A 215 -13.17 -9.10 10.61
CA ALA A 215 -12.28 -9.72 9.64
C ALA A 215 -12.54 -9.23 8.21
N ALA A 216 -13.79 -9.04 7.80
CA ALA A 216 -14.15 -8.51 6.48
C ALA A 216 -13.82 -7.02 6.37
N GLU A 217 -14.16 -6.20 7.37
CA GLU A 217 -13.76 -4.78 7.45
C GLU A 217 -12.24 -4.63 7.37
N SER A 218 -11.49 -5.42 8.16
CA SER A 218 -10.03 -5.36 8.15
C SER A 218 -9.42 -5.87 6.85
N LEU A 219 -10.09 -6.79 6.15
CA LEU A 219 -9.63 -7.29 4.87
C LEU A 219 -9.86 -6.28 3.75
N SER A 220 -10.96 -5.50 3.79
CA SER A 220 -11.24 -4.45 2.81
C SER A 220 -10.17 -3.35 2.83
N GLU A 221 -9.52 -3.16 3.97
CA GLU A 221 -8.45 -2.18 4.16
C GLU A 221 -7.04 -2.70 3.76
N VAL A 222 -6.91 -3.97 3.38
CA VAL A 222 -5.63 -4.58 2.94
C VAL A 222 -5.36 -4.20 1.48
N ASP A 223 -4.09 -4.08 1.08
CA ASP A 223 -3.71 -3.87 -0.32
C ASP A 223 -4.41 -4.88 -1.28
N PRO A 224 -5.00 -4.44 -2.41
CA PRO A 224 -5.84 -5.29 -3.26
C PRO A 224 -5.17 -6.58 -3.73
N ALA A 225 -3.88 -6.52 -4.09
CA ALA A 225 -3.16 -7.71 -4.53
C ALA A 225 -3.04 -8.74 -3.39
N LYS A 226 -2.91 -8.26 -2.15
CA LYS A 226 -2.82 -9.11 -0.97
C LYS A 226 -4.18 -9.64 -0.53
N GLN A 227 -5.27 -8.89 -0.72
CA GLN A 227 -6.63 -9.36 -0.45
C GLN A 227 -6.95 -10.63 -1.22
N ALA A 228 -6.67 -10.64 -2.53
CA ALA A 228 -6.85 -11.79 -3.40
C ALA A 228 -6.05 -13.01 -2.92
N ASP A 229 -4.77 -12.82 -2.57
CA ASP A 229 -3.93 -13.86 -1.97
C ASP A 229 -4.56 -14.44 -0.69
N VAL A 230 -5.10 -13.59 0.19
CA VAL A 230 -5.76 -14.03 1.43
C VAL A 230 -6.96 -14.91 1.11
N ILE A 231 -7.86 -14.45 0.24
CA ILE A 231 -9.10 -15.16 -0.09
C ILE A 231 -8.81 -16.46 -0.86
N GLU A 232 -7.78 -16.49 -1.71
CA GLU A 232 -7.39 -17.69 -2.45
C GLU A 232 -6.95 -18.82 -1.51
N ASP A 233 -6.13 -18.49 -0.50
CA ASP A 233 -5.56 -19.41 0.50
C ASP A 233 -6.60 -19.95 1.49
N LEU A 234 -7.71 -19.23 1.69
CA LEU A 234 -8.77 -19.64 2.62
C LEU A 234 -9.64 -20.79 2.09
N ALA A 235 -10.17 -21.56 3.04
CA ALA A 235 -11.23 -22.53 2.77
C ALA A 235 -12.45 -21.83 2.16
N GLU A 236 -13.03 -22.42 1.10
CA GLU A 236 -14.05 -21.77 0.26
C GLU A 236 -15.27 -21.29 1.04
N THR A 237 -15.70 -22.04 2.06
CA THR A 237 -16.82 -21.62 2.91
C THR A 237 -16.49 -20.40 3.77
N LYS A 238 -15.27 -20.31 4.30
CA LYS A 238 -14.83 -19.17 5.10
C LYS A 238 -14.62 -17.94 4.23
N ALA A 239 -13.99 -18.10 3.08
CA ALA A 239 -13.85 -17.05 2.08
C ALA A 239 -15.22 -16.49 1.65
N SER A 240 -16.17 -17.37 1.30
CA SER A 240 -17.53 -16.97 0.92
C SER A 240 -18.23 -16.20 2.04
N ASN A 241 -18.12 -16.66 3.29
CA ASN A 241 -18.76 -15.99 4.42
C ASN A 241 -18.15 -14.60 4.71
N LEU A 242 -16.86 -14.40 4.44
CA LEU A 242 -16.21 -13.09 4.59
C LEU A 242 -16.69 -12.12 3.48
N LEU A 243 -16.70 -12.58 2.24
CA LEU A 243 -17.19 -11.80 1.10
C LEU A 243 -18.69 -11.45 1.21
N GLU A 244 -19.49 -12.30 1.87
CA GLU A 244 -20.93 -12.06 2.05
C GLU A 244 -21.26 -10.89 2.98
N VAL A 245 -20.38 -10.58 3.94
CA VAL A 245 -20.58 -9.47 4.91
C VAL A 245 -19.74 -8.22 4.59
N MET A 246 -18.97 -8.28 3.51
CA MET A 246 -18.18 -7.17 2.99
C MET A 246 -19.07 -6.27 2.12
N PRO A 247 -18.75 -4.97 1.97
CA PRO A 247 -19.38 -4.14 0.95
C PRO A 247 -19.36 -4.83 -0.44
N PRO A 248 -20.46 -4.82 -1.21
CA PRO A 248 -20.56 -5.61 -2.44
C PRO A 248 -19.54 -5.24 -3.53
N ASP A 249 -19.18 -3.97 -3.59
CA ASP A 249 -18.14 -3.39 -4.45
C ASP A 249 -16.74 -3.90 -4.08
N GLU A 250 -16.37 -3.85 -2.80
CA GLU A 250 -15.11 -4.43 -2.30
C GLU A 250 -15.02 -5.94 -2.59
N ALA A 251 -16.13 -6.67 -2.37
CA ALA A 251 -16.18 -8.09 -2.67
C ALA A 251 -16.04 -8.38 -4.18
N ALA A 252 -16.61 -7.52 -5.03
CA ALA A 252 -16.48 -7.62 -6.48
C ALA A 252 -15.03 -7.37 -6.93
N ASP A 253 -14.36 -6.36 -6.37
CA ASP A 253 -12.97 -6.02 -6.66
C ASP A 253 -12.05 -7.21 -6.33
N ILE A 254 -12.18 -7.81 -5.15
CA ILE A 254 -11.41 -9.01 -4.79
C ILE A 254 -11.68 -10.19 -5.74
N LEU A 255 -12.95 -10.45 -6.05
CA LEU A 255 -13.34 -11.57 -6.92
C LEU A 255 -12.83 -11.39 -8.35
N SER A 256 -12.70 -10.15 -8.83
CA SER A 256 -12.19 -9.83 -10.17
C SER A 256 -10.73 -10.26 -10.37
N MET A 257 -9.93 -10.23 -9.29
CA MET A 257 -8.51 -10.59 -9.29
C MET A 257 -8.27 -12.10 -9.15
N LEU A 258 -9.29 -12.86 -8.73
CA LEU A 258 -9.17 -14.30 -8.53
C LEU A 258 -9.29 -15.10 -9.85
N PRO A 259 -8.75 -16.34 -9.88
CA PRO A 259 -9.05 -17.26 -10.97
C PRO A 259 -10.56 -17.46 -11.11
N ARG A 260 -11.09 -17.30 -12.34
CA ARG A 260 -12.54 -17.37 -12.64
C ARG A 260 -13.23 -18.58 -12.01
N ASP A 261 -12.60 -19.76 -12.05
CA ASP A 261 -13.16 -20.98 -11.47
C ASP A 261 -13.32 -20.90 -9.95
N LYS A 262 -12.41 -20.23 -9.24
CA LYS A 262 -12.48 -20.03 -7.78
C LYS A 262 -13.56 -19.00 -7.46
N ALA A 263 -13.58 -17.86 -8.15
CA ALA A 263 -14.59 -16.81 -7.96
C ALA A 263 -16.02 -17.37 -8.12
N GLU A 264 -16.28 -18.15 -9.17
CA GLU A 264 -17.57 -18.80 -9.39
C GLU A 264 -17.94 -19.78 -8.27
N ARG A 265 -16.99 -20.54 -7.72
CA ARG A 265 -17.27 -21.44 -6.60
C ARG A 265 -17.65 -20.69 -5.33
N LEU A 266 -16.98 -19.57 -5.04
CA LEU A 266 -17.31 -18.72 -3.90
C LEU A 266 -18.72 -18.12 -4.05
N LEU A 267 -19.05 -17.56 -5.22
CA LEU A 267 -20.37 -17.01 -5.52
C LEU A 267 -21.51 -18.05 -5.43
N ASN A 268 -21.22 -19.33 -5.70
CA ASN A 268 -22.20 -20.41 -5.59
C ASN A 268 -22.42 -20.91 -4.15
N ILE A 269 -21.51 -20.60 -3.23
CA ILE A 269 -21.65 -20.92 -1.80
C ILE A 269 -22.44 -19.83 -1.07
N MET A 270 -22.27 -18.58 -1.51
CA MET A 270 -22.92 -17.39 -0.98
C MET A 270 -24.45 -17.42 -1.10
N GLY A 271 -25.13 -16.64 -0.26
CA GLY A 271 -26.55 -16.34 -0.42
C GLY A 271 -26.91 -15.84 -1.82
N VAL A 272 -28.08 -16.25 -2.32
CA VAL A 272 -28.52 -15.93 -3.70
C VAL A 272 -28.56 -14.43 -3.93
N ARG A 273 -29.11 -13.67 -2.99
CA ARG A 273 -29.29 -12.22 -3.08
C ARG A 273 -27.93 -11.52 -3.20
N GLU A 274 -27.00 -11.85 -2.31
CA GLU A 274 -25.66 -11.27 -2.24
C GLU A 274 -24.87 -11.64 -3.50
N SER A 275 -24.95 -12.89 -3.94
CA SER A 275 -24.28 -13.36 -5.16
C SER A 275 -24.81 -12.67 -6.44
N GLU A 276 -26.09 -12.34 -6.50
CA GLU A 276 -26.69 -11.66 -7.67
C GLU A 276 -26.20 -10.22 -7.77
N VAL A 277 -26.13 -9.52 -6.64
CA VAL A 277 -25.62 -8.15 -6.55
C VAL A 277 -24.17 -8.07 -7.02
N ILE A 278 -23.30 -8.93 -6.47
CA ILE A 278 -21.87 -8.95 -6.83
C ILE A 278 -21.68 -9.34 -8.31
N ARG A 279 -22.49 -10.26 -8.85
CA ARG A 279 -22.45 -10.60 -10.28
C ARG A 279 -22.85 -9.43 -11.18
N GLU A 280 -23.77 -8.57 -10.75
CA GLU A 280 -24.09 -7.35 -11.51
C GLU A 280 -22.88 -6.41 -11.54
N LEU A 281 -22.21 -6.22 -10.40
CA LEU A 281 -21.01 -5.37 -10.29
C LEU A 281 -19.83 -5.88 -11.13
N LEU A 282 -19.54 -7.18 -11.08
CA LEU A 282 -18.53 -7.85 -11.92
C LEU A 282 -18.81 -7.72 -13.44
N GLY A 283 -20.02 -7.31 -13.83
CA GLY A 283 -20.38 -7.02 -15.22
C GLY A 283 -19.90 -5.67 -15.74
N TYR A 284 -19.57 -4.72 -14.85
CA TYR A 284 -19.02 -3.42 -15.21
C TYR A 284 -17.50 -3.48 -15.37
N ARG A 285 -16.91 -2.43 -15.95
CA ARG A 285 -15.46 -2.30 -16.03
C ARG A 285 -14.96 -1.65 -14.73
N GLU A 286 -13.84 -2.13 -14.21
CA GLU A 286 -13.19 -1.63 -12.99
C GLU A 286 -12.92 -0.11 -13.04
N ASP A 287 -12.47 0.39 -14.19
CA ASP A 287 -12.16 1.81 -14.45
C ASP A 287 -13.38 2.72 -14.68
N THR A 288 -14.58 2.28 -14.29
CA THR A 288 -15.82 3.05 -14.54
C THR A 288 -16.64 3.29 -13.28
N ALA A 289 -17.55 4.25 -13.35
CA ALA A 289 -18.51 4.53 -12.29
C ALA A 289 -19.28 3.28 -11.85
N GLY A 290 -19.63 2.38 -12.77
CA GLY A 290 -20.30 1.12 -12.45
C GLY A 290 -19.41 0.09 -11.75
N GLY A 291 -18.09 0.15 -11.96
CA GLY A 291 -17.11 -0.68 -11.25
C GLY A 291 -16.84 -0.18 -9.84
N ARG A 292 -16.86 1.14 -9.62
CA ARG A 292 -16.59 1.78 -8.32
C ARG A 292 -17.84 2.10 -7.49
N MET A 293 -19.03 1.63 -7.90
CA MET A 293 -20.28 1.93 -7.19
C MET A 293 -20.68 0.80 -6.26
N THR A 294 -21.27 1.17 -5.13
CA THR A 294 -22.04 0.27 -4.29
C THR A 294 -23.56 0.41 -4.54
N PRO A 295 -24.32 -0.70 -4.59
CA PRO A 295 -25.78 -0.66 -4.69
C PRO A 295 -26.47 -0.42 -3.35
N GLU A 296 -25.73 -0.27 -2.25
CA GLU A 296 -26.25 -0.07 -0.88
C GLU A 296 -26.67 1.38 -0.60
N PHE A 297 -27.46 1.96 -1.51
CA PHE A 297 -28.00 3.32 -1.39
C PHE A 297 -29.43 3.34 -0.85
N VAL A 298 -29.82 4.47 -0.26
CA VAL A 298 -31.20 4.68 0.17
C VAL A 298 -31.99 5.49 -0.86
N ALA A 299 -33.08 4.90 -1.37
CA ALA A 299 -34.06 5.56 -2.22
C ALA A 299 -35.48 5.52 -1.61
N VAL A 300 -36.24 6.61 -1.79
CA VAL A 300 -37.65 6.73 -1.37
C VAL A 300 -38.52 7.33 -2.47
N PRO A 301 -39.84 7.05 -2.49
CA PRO A 301 -40.74 7.68 -3.45
C PRO A 301 -41.05 9.13 -3.07
N SER A 302 -41.38 9.97 -4.06
CA SER A 302 -41.60 11.42 -3.82
C SER A 302 -42.83 11.77 -2.99
N TYR A 303 -43.78 10.84 -2.84
CA TYR A 303 -45.02 11.06 -2.09
C TYR A 303 -44.89 10.83 -0.58
N TYR A 304 -43.75 10.32 -0.09
CA TYR A 304 -43.48 10.21 1.34
C TYR A 304 -43.41 11.58 2.01
N ASP A 305 -43.79 11.64 3.29
CA ASP A 305 -43.45 12.77 4.15
C ASP A 305 -42.08 12.61 4.84
N ALA A 306 -41.59 13.69 5.44
CA ALA A 306 -40.30 13.68 6.13
C ALA A 306 -40.27 12.71 7.33
N GLY A 307 -41.41 12.51 8.01
CA GLY A 307 -41.56 11.55 9.11
C GLY A 307 -41.49 10.10 8.65
N GLU A 308 -42.18 9.75 7.58
CA GLU A 308 -42.16 8.45 6.90
C GLU A 308 -40.74 8.14 6.39
N THR A 309 -40.12 9.11 5.72
CA THR A 309 -38.74 9.00 5.23
C THR A 309 -37.78 8.74 6.38
N MET A 310 -37.87 9.47 7.48
CA MET A 310 -37.02 9.25 8.67
C MET A 310 -37.25 7.87 9.30
N SER A 311 -38.49 7.40 9.35
CA SER A 311 -38.82 6.05 9.82
C SER A 311 -38.25 4.97 8.89
N TYR A 312 -38.25 5.21 7.58
CA TYR A 312 -37.66 4.33 6.59
C TYR A 312 -36.13 4.26 6.74
N LEU A 313 -35.46 5.41 6.88
CA LEU A 313 -34.01 5.46 7.12
C LEU A 313 -33.61 4.68 8.37
N ARG A 314 -34.35 4.82 9.48
CA ARG A 314 -34.03 4.08 10.72
C ARG A 314 -34.14 2.57 10.58
N GLN A 315 -35.00 2.06 9.70
CA GLN A 315 -35.17 0.63 9.47
C GLN A 315 -34.10 0.05 8.56
N ASN A 316 -33.61 0.84 7.58
CA ASN A 316 -32.64 0.40 6.58
C ASN A 316 -31.21 0.90 6.85
N ALA A 317 -30.98 1.61 7.95
CA ALA A 317 -29.68 2.14 8.35
C ALA A 317 -28.54 1.11 8.43
N PRO A 318 -28.76 -0.16 8.88
CA PRO A 318 -27.68 -1.13 8.97
C PRO A 318 -27.15 -1.64 7.62
N ASP A 319 -27.95 -1.57 6.56
CA ASP A 319 -27.65 -2.15 5.24
C ASP A 319 -27.38 -1.06 4.19
N ALA A 320 -27.10 0.17 4.63
CA ALA A 320 -26.90 1.33 3.77
C ALA A 320 -25.50 1.88 3.97
N GLU A 321 -24.78 2.08 2.87
CA GLU A 321 -23.44 2.65 2.84
C GLU A 321 -23.40 4.03 3.52
N THR A 322 -24.35 4.89 3.15
CA THR A 322 -24.47 6.21 3.76
C THR A 322 -25.92 6.68 3.86
N LEU A 323 -26.22 7.35 4.97
CA LEU A 323 -27.50 8.00 5.21
C LEU A 323 -27.46 9.51 4.94
N TYR A 324 -26.32 10.07 4.56
CA TYR A 324 -26.18 11.52 4.36
C TYR A 324 -27.00 12.04 3.18
N TYR A 325 -27.18 11.20 2.16
CA TYR A 325 -28.04 11.47 1.01
C TYR A 325 -29.12 10.40 0.90
N THR A 326 -30.34 10.85 0.64
CA THR A 326 -31.47 9.99 0.28
C THR A 326 -31.95 10.40 -1.10
N TYR A 327 -31.95 9.44 -2.01
CA TYR A 327 -32.38 9.66 -3.39
C TYR A 327 -33.88 9.49 -3.51
N VAL A 328 -34.48 10.24 -4.43
CA VAL A 328 -35.90 10.19 -4.71
C VAL A 328 -36.09 9.59 -6.10
N VAL A 329 -36.86 8.51 -6.20
CA VAL A 329 -37.11 7.79 -7.45
C VAL A 329 -38.59 7.78 -7.82
N ASP A 330 -38.90 7.56 -9.10
CA ASP A 330 -40.26 7.21 -9.54
C ASP A 330 -40.56 5.70 -9.45
N ASP A 331 -41.76 5.33 -9.88
CA ASP A 331 -42.24 3.94 -9.91
C ASP A 331 -41.43 3.06 -10.88
N GLU A 332 -40.67 3.65 -11.81
CA GLU A 332 -39.75 2.97 -12.72
C GLU A 332 -38.29 2.98 -12.22
N GLY A 333 -38.02 3.48 -11.02
CA GLY A 333 -36.68 3.57 -10.41
C GLY A 333 -35.81 4.69 -10.98
N ARG A 334 -36.37 5.64 -11.72
CA ARG A 334 -35.62 6.76 -12.29
C ARG A 334 -35.36 7.84 -11.27
N LEU A 335 -34.14 8.38 -11.27
CA LEU A 335 -33.71 9.42 -10.35
C LEU A 335 -34.47 10.75 -10.60
N LYS A 336 -35.23 11.21 -9.61
CA LYS A 336 -36.02 12.47 -9.65
C LYS A 336 -35.48 13.57 -8.76
N GLY A 337 -34.77 13.22 -7.70
CA GLY A 337 -34.35 14.17 -6.69
C GLY A 337 -33.41 13.60 -5.65
N VAL A 338 -32.87 14.49 -4.82
CA VAL A 338 -32.03 14.14 -3.67
C VAL A 338 -32.40 14.99 -2.46
N ILE A 339 -32.29 14.40 -1.28
CA ILE A 339 -32.50 15.02 0.02
C ILE A 339 -31.25 14.78 0.86
N SER A 340 -30.74 15.80 1.53
CA SER A 340 -29.70 15.61 2.55
C SER A 340 -30.33 15.24 3.90
N LEU A 341 -29.65 14.44 4.72
CA LEU A 341 -30.10 14.15 6.08
C LEU A 341 -30.31 15.44 6.90
N ARG A 342 -29.48 16.45 6.65
CA ARG A 342 -29.63 17.78 7.26
C ARG A 342 -30.97 18.43 6.90
N ASP A 343 -31.37 18.41 5.64
CA ASP A 343 -32.66 18.96 5.21
C ASP A 343 -33.81 18.17 5.87
N LEU A 344 -33.70 16.85 5.89
CA LEU A 344 -34.71 15.96 6.50
C LEU A 344 -34.89 16.21 8.01
N LEU A 345 -33.82 16.56 8.73
CA LEU A 345 -33.85 16.89 10.16
C LEU A 345 -34.40 18.30 10.46
N THR A 346 -34.45 19.20 9.47
CA THR A 346 -34.84 20.60 9.66
C THR A 346 -36.23 20.95 9.15
N VAL A 347 -36.80 20.13 8.26
CA VAL A 347 -38.19 20.29 7.78
C VAL A 347 -39.22 19.76 8.77
N SER A 348 -40.47 20.22 8.64
CA SER A 348 -41.57 19.66 9.43
C SER A 348 -41.88 18.23 9.00
N ARG A 349 -42.25 17.38 9.97
CA ARG A 349 -42.45 15.93 9.75
C ARG A 349 -43.52 15.61 8.71
N ASP A 350 -44.52 16.47 8.59
CA ASP A 350 -45.67 16.35 7.70
C ASP A 350 -45.44 16.93 6.29
N ARG A 351 -44.27 17.55 6.05
CA ARG A 351 -43.94 18.10 4.73
C ARG A 351 -43.55 16.97 3.79
N ARG A 352 -44.11 16.97 2.57
CA ARG A 352 -43.83 15.96 1.56
C ARG A 352 -42.46 16.13 0.94
N VAL A 353 -41.81 15.01 0.62
CA VAL A 353 -40.51 14.94 -0.07
C VAL A 353 -40.51 15.76 -1.35
N GLU A 354 -41.57 15.67 -2.16
CA GLU A 354 -41.72 16.45 -3.40
C GLU A 354 -41.60 17.97 -3.23
N ASP A 355 -41.90 18.50 -2.04
CA ASP A 355 -41.93 19.93 -1.74
C ASP A 355 -40.58 20.51 -1.32
N PHE A 356 -39.60 19.66 -0.96
CA PHE A 356 -38.29 20.11 -0.49
C PHE A 356 -37.09 19.36 -1.08
N MET A 357 -37.30 18.29 -1.84
CA MET A 357 -36.22 17.63 -2.59
C MET A 357 -35.58 18.58 -3.61
N ARG A 358 -34.26 18.41 -3.82
CA ARG A 358 -33.56 19.04 -4.94
C ARG A 358 -33.78 18.23 -6.19
N ARG A 359 -34.35 18.84 -7.24
CA ARG A 359 -34.66 18.19 -8.52
C ARG A 359 -33.49 18.18 -9.51
N ASP A 360 -32.60 19.15 -9.39
CA ASP A 360 -31.40 19.26 -10.23
C ASP A 360 -30.30 18.41 -9.59
N VAL A 361 -30.38 17.09 -9.81
CA VAL A 361 -29.44 16.11 -9.25
C VAL A 361 -28.30 15.95 -10.23
N ILE A 362 -27.08 16.10 -9.73
CA ILE A 362 -25.87 15.78 -10.48
C ILE A 362 -25.61 14.29 -10.30
N SER A 363 -25.55 13.55 -11.41
CA SER A 363 -25.33 12.10 -11.47
C SER A 363 -24.31 11.78 -12.54
N VAL A 364 -23.72 10.59 -12.47
CA VAL A 364 -22.81 10.02 -13.47
C VAL A 364 -23.43 8.78 -14.11
N ASN A 365 -23.06 8.46 -15.34
CA ASN A 365 -23.47 7.24 -16.01
C ASN A 365 -22.59 6.06 -15.55
N VAL A 366 -23.15 4.85 -15.49
CA VAL A 366 -22.40 3.62 -15.16
C VAL A 366 -21.13 3.40 -16.02
N ASN A 367 -21.08 3.95 -17.23
CA ASN A 367 -19.95 3.81 -18.14
C ASN A 367 -18.93 4.97 -18.07
N ASP A 368 -19.22 6.01 -17.28
CA ASP A 368 -18.31 7.15 -17.12
C ASP A 368 -17.00 6.68 -16.47
N ASP A 369 -15.91 7.28 -16.92
CA ASP A 369 -14.56 7.00 -16.43
C ASP A 369 -14.37 7.45 -14.97
N GLN A 370 -13.65 6.67 -14.16
CA GLN A 370 -13.46 6.95 -12.73
C GLN A 370 -12.82 8.32 -12.45
N GLU A 371 -11.93 8.81 -13.32
CA GLU A 371 -11.30 10.14 -13.18
C GLU A 371 -12.34 11.26 -13.43
N THR A 372 -13.30 11.04 -14.34
CA THR A 372 -14.43 11.97 -14.54
C THR A 372 -15.34 12.02 -13.32
N VAL A 373 -15.62 10.86 -12.71
CA VAL A 373 -16.40 10.78 -11.46
C VAL A 373 -15.70 11.56 -10.35
N ALA A 374 -14.38 11.38 -10.19
CA ALA A 374 -13.57 12.10 -9.22
C ALA A 374 -13.58 13.62 -9.44
N ASP A 375 -13.48 14.12 -10.69
CA ASP A 375 -13.58 15.56 -11.01
C ASP A 375 -14.96 16.11 -10.63
N VAL A 376 -16.05 15.38 -10.91
CA VAL A 376 -17.41 15.80 -10.52
C VAL A 376 -17.54 15.85 -9.01
N MET A 377 -17.16 14.78 -8.31
CA MET A 377 -17.29 14.70 -6.86
C MET A 377 -16.49 15.80 -6.15
N SER A 378 -15.22 15.99 -6.55
CA SER A 378 -14.34 17.03 -6.02
C SER A 378 -14.85 18.44 -6.31
N ARG A 379 -15.27 18.73 -7.54
CA ARG A 379 -15.78 20.06 -7.95
C ARG A 379 -16.97 20.51 -7.12
N TYR A 380 -17.88 19.59 -6.84
CA TYR A 380 -19.11 19.88 -6.10
C TYR A 380 -19.03 19.58 -4.60
N ASN A 381 -17.91 19.01 -4.12
CA ASN A 381 -17.70 18.57 -2.73
C ASN A 381 -18.81 17.65 -2.23
N PHE A 382 -19.19 16.66 -3.05
CA PHE A 382 -20.17 15.66 -2.65
C PHE A 382 -19.53 14.57 -1.78
N LEU A 383 -20.30 14.06 -0.81
CA LEU A 383 -19.91 12.90 0.02
C LEU A 383 -20.31 11.57 -0.63
N ALA A 384 -21.31 11.61 -1.52
CA ALA A 384 -21.68 10.50 -2.37
C ALA A 384 -22.28 11.03 -3.67
N LEU A 385 -22.11 10.29 -4.76
CA LEU A 385 -22.60 10.64 -6.10
C LEU A 385 -23.48 9.51 -6.66
N PRO A 386 -24.70 9.80 -7.13
CA PRO A 386 -25.56 8.77 -7.72
C PRO A 386 -25.08 8.36 -9.10
N VAL A 387 -25.10 7.05 -9.33
CA VAL A 387 -24.78 6.42 -10.62
C VAL A 387 -26.06 5.95 -11.29
N VAL A 388 -26.27 6.33 -12.54
CA VAL A 388 -27.46 6.01 -13.32
C VAL A 388 -27.12 5.29 -14.62
N ASP A 389 -28.07 4.53 -15.16
CA ASP A 389 -27.95 3.99 -16.52
C ASP A 389 -28.42 4.99 -17.60
N ASP A 390 -28.38 4.57 -18.87
CA ASP A 390 -28.82 5.39 -20.01
C ASP A 390 -30.31 5.79 -19.96
N LYS A 391 -31.12 5.12 -19.14
CA LYS A 391 -32.54 5.43 -18.92
C LYS A 391 -32.77 6.29 -17.68
N ASN A 392 -31.71 6.76 -17.05
CA ASN A 392 -31.72 7.51 -15.79
C ASN A 392 -32.25 6.70 -14.61
N THR A 393 -32.17 5.37 -14.67
CA THR A 393 -32.49 4.48 -13.55
C THR A 393 -31.32 4.47 -12.58
N LEU A 394 -31.59 4.69 -11.29
CA LEU A 394 -30.57 4.70 -10.24
C LEU A 394 -30.02 3.28 -10.03
N LYS A 395 -28.71 3.13 -10.19
CA LYS A 395 -28.00 1.84 -10.15
C LYS A 395 -27.15 1.67 -8.90
N GLY A 396 -26.56 2.75 -8.40
CA GLY A 396 -25.67 2.72 -7.27
C GLY A 396 -25.29 4.11 -6.82
N ILE A 397 -24.38 4.18 -5.86
CA ILE A 397 -23.70 5.39 -5.44
C ILE A 397 -22.21 5.13 -5.35
N ILE A 398 -21.44 6.20 -5.43
CA ILE A 398 -19.99 6.17 -5.19
C ILE A 398 -19.72 7.11 -4.00
N THR A 399 -18.91 6.68 -3.04
CA THR A 399 -18.58 7.48 -1.85
C THR A 399 -17.32 8.32 -2.06
N VAL A 400 -17.05 9.26 -1.15
CA VAL A 400 -15.87 10.14 -1.26
C VAL A 400 -14.58 9.45 -0.86
N ASP A 401 -14.66 8.46 0.02
CA ASP A 401 -13.55 7.63 0.46
C ASP A 401 -13.00 6.79 -0.69
N ASP A 402 -13.85 6.07 -1.43
CA ASP A 402 -13.44 5.35 -2.65
C ASP A 402 -12.80 6.30 -3.68
N MET A 403 -13.37 7.51 -3.82
CA MET A 403 -12.83 8.52 -4.73
C MET A 403 -11.51 9.12 -4.29
N ILE A 404 -11.19 9.13 -2.99
CA ILE A 404 -9.86 9.57 -2.53
C ILE A 404 -8.79 8.60 -3.02
N ASP A 405 -9.09 7.30 -3.03
CA ASP A 405 -8.16 6.30 -3.52
C ASP A 405 -8.05 6.30 -5.04
N VAL A 406 -9.16 6.46 -5.77
CA VAL A 406 -9.12 6.72 -7.22
C VAL A 406 -8.27 7.95 -7.56
N ILE A 407 -8.44 9.08 -6.86
CA ILE A 407 -7.62 10.28 -7.08
C ILE A 407 -6.12 9.98 -6.87
N ARG A 408 -5.79 9.14 -5.89
CA ARG A 408 -4.41 8.73 -5.62
C ARG A 408 -3.87 7.82 -6.71
N GLU A 409 -4.66 6.83 -7.13
CA GLU A 409 -4.33 5.90 -8.21
C GLU A 409 -4.07 6.65 -9.52
N GLU A 410 -4.98 7.53 -9.92
CA GLU A 410 -4.84 8.36 -11.13
C GLU A 410 -3.61 9.27 -11.05
N ALA A 411 -3.35 9.91 -9.90
CA ALA A 411 -2.16 10.73 -9.72
C ALA A 411 -0.85 9.90 -9.80
N LEU A 412 -0.85 8.67 -9.30
CA LEU A 412 0.27 7.75 -9.39
C LEU A 412 0.45 7.22 -10.82
N GLU A 413 -0.65 6.96 -11.53
CA GLU A 413 -0.68 6.58 -12.94
C GLU A 413 -0.10 7.71 -13.81
N ASP A 414 -0.48 8.96 -13.58
CA ASP A 414 0.07 10.12 -14.29
C ASP A 414 1.56 10.30 -14.07
N ILE A 415 2.03 10.13 -12.83
CA ILE A 415 3.45 10.15 -12.50
C ILE A 415 4.17 8.99 -13.21
N SER A 416 3.55 7.81 -13.24
CA SER A 416 4.06 6.63 -13.97
C SER A 416 4.17 6.91 -15.47
N HIS A 417 3.17 7.54 -16.08
CA HIS A 417 3.17 7.94 -17.50
C HIS A 417 4.26 8.96 -17.82
N LEU A 418 4.44 9.99 -16.99
CA LEU A 418 5.49 11.00 -17.15
C LEU A 418 6.90 10.43 -16.93
N GLY A 419 7.07 9.59 -15.91
CA GLY A 419 8.34 8.93 -15.60
C GLY A 419 8.68 7.77 -16.55
N GLY A 420 7.69 7.23 -17.26
CA GLY A 420 7.79 5.98 -18.00
C GLY A 420 8.12 4.80 -17.07
N LEU A 421 7.61 4.80 -15.84
CA LEU A 421 7.93 3.82 -14.80
C LEU A 421 6.65 3.28 -14.19
N GLU A 422 6.38 2.00 -14.42
CA GLU A 422 5.35 1.28 -13.68
C GLU A 422 5.79 1.17 -12.21
N LEU A 423 5.00 1.75 -11.31
CA LEU A 423 5.25 1.70 -9.87
C LEU A 423 4.91 0.30 -9.35
N ALA A 424 5.88 -0.59 -9.47
CA ALA A 424 5.73 -1.97 -9.05
C ALA A 424 5.86 -2.15 -7.53
N GLU A 425 5.24 -3.21 -7.03
CA GLU A 425 5.38 -3.72 -5.67
C GLU A 425 6.83 -3.83 -5.16
N PRO A 426 7.04 -3.76 -3.83
CA PRO A 426 8.35 -3.79 -3.20
C PRO A 426 9.10 -5.11 -3.45
N GLY A 427 9.99 -5.11 -4.44
CA GLY A 427 10.91 -6.23 -4.71
C GLY A 427 12.02 -5.84 -5.68
N ALA A 428 13.26 -6.29 -5.41
CA ALA A 428 14.39 -5.96 -6.29
C ALA A 428 14.23 -6.54 -7.70
N ILE A 429 13.65 -7.74 -7.82
CA ILE A 429 13.48 -8.46 -9.10
C ILE A 429 12.29 -7.90 -9.90
N SER A 430 11.15 -7.68 -9.25
CA SER A 430 9.96 -7.05 -9.87
C SER A 430 10.30 -5.66 -10.39
N SER A 431 10.97 -4.84 -9.55
CA SER A 431 11.43 -3.51 -9.92
C SER A 431 12.41 -3.53 -11.11
N LEU A 432 13.35 -4.48 -11.17
CA LEU A 432 14.24 -4.63 -12.32
C LEU A 432 13.45 -4.96 -13.59
N ARG A 433 12.49 -5.91 -13.53
CA ARG A 433 11.68 -6.33 -14.68
C ARG A 433 10.89 -5.16 -15.27
N ASN A 434 10.32 -4.31 -14.43
CA ASN A 434 9.44 -3.22 -14.88
C ASN A 434 10.23 -1.97 -15.34
N ARG A 435 11.45 -1.77 -14.82
CA ARG A 435 12.33 -0.64 -15.19
C ARG A 435 13.27 -0.93 -16.36
N LEU A 436 13.67 -2.19 -16.57
CA LEU A 436 14.62 -2.53 -17.64
C LEU A 436 14.13 -2.14 -19.04
N PRO A 437 12.84 -2.31 -19.41
CA PRO A 437 12.34 -1.88 -20.72
C PRO A 437 12.49 -0.38 -20.95
N SER A 438 12.23 0.45 -19.93
CA SER A 438 12.35 1.92 -20.04
C SER A 438 13.80 2.35 -20.29
N ILE A 439 14.71 1.81 -19.51
CA ILE A 439 16.14 2.06 -19.64
C ILE A 439 16.65 1.58 -21.01
N THR A 440 16.15 0.44 -21.48
CA THR A 440 16.53 -0.13 -22.79
C THR A 440 16.09 0.78 -23.94
N ILE A 441 14.86 1.30 -23.91
CA ILE A 441 14.37 2.23 -24.94
C ILE A 441 15.20 3.52 -24.95
N THR A 442 15.50 4.09 -23.78
CA THR A 442 16.37 5.26 -23.66
C THR A 442 17.78 4.99 -24.18
N PHE A 443 18.34 3.82 -23.87
CA PHE A 443 19.63 3.38 -24.38
C PHE A 443 19.63 3.26 -25.91
N LEU A 444 18.60 2.65 -26.49
CA LEU A 444 18.44 2.55 -27.95
C LEU A 444 18.28 3.93 -28.61
N GLY A 445 17.57 4.86 -27.98
CA GLY A 445 17.46 6.25 -28.44
C GLY A 445 18.80 6.98 -28.43
N GLY A 446 19.60 6.77 -27.37
CA GLY A 446 20.96 7.27 -27.29
C GLY A 446 21.87 6.69 -28.38
N LEU A 447 21.77 5.39 -28.64
CA LEU A 447 22.49 4.72 -29.73
C LEU A 447 22.09 5.28 -31.10
N ALA A 448 20.79 5.47 -31.35
CA ALA A 448 20.29 6.05 -32.59
C ALA A 448 20.81 7.48 -32.81
N THR A 449 20.82 8.28 -31.74
CA THR A 449 21.38 9.64 -31.74
C THR A 449 22.89 9.62 -32.06
N ALA A 450 23.63 8.68 -31.48
CA ALA A 450 25.06 8.50 -31.76
C ALA A 450 25.34 8.05 -33.20
N LEU A 451 24.53 7.13 -33.75
CA LEU A 451 24.61 6.72 -35.15
C LEU A 451 24.32 7.89 -36.09
N LEU A 452 23.31 8.70 -35.79
CA LEU A 452 23.00 9.91 -36.55
C LEU A 452 24.17 10.89 -36.52
N LEU A 453 24.74 11.15 -35.35
CA LEU A 453 25.93 12.01 -35.23
C LEU A 453 27.12 11.45 -36.03
N SER A 454 27.33 10.14 -36.02
CA SER A 454 28.37 9.50 -36.83
C SER A 454 28.14 9.66 -38.33
N ALA A 455 26.88 9.68 -38.79
CA ALA A 455 26.56 9.94 -40.20
C ALA A 455 26.92 11.37 -40.63
N PHE A 456 26.93 12.33 -39.69
CA PHE A 456 27.34 13.72 -39.93
C PHE A 456 28.83 14.00 -39.62
N ARG A 457 29.63 12.99 -39.25
CA ARG A 457 31.02 13.14 -38.79
C ARG A 457 31.88 14.03 -39.71
N GLU A 458 31.90 13.73 -41.00
CA GLU A 458 32.72 14.47 -41.98
C GLU A 458 32.32 15.94 -42.08
N ARG A 459 31.07 16.26 -41.74
CA ARG A 459 30.51 17.62 -41.78
C ARG A 459 30.70 18.38 -40.46
N ILE A 460 30.90 17.68 -39.34
CA ILE A 460 31.16 18.28 -38.03
C ILE A 460 32.65 18.64 -37.88
N LEU A 461 33.56 17.82 -38.44
CA LEU A 461 35.01 18.03 -38.30
C LEU A 461 35.51 19.45 -38.67
N PRO A 462 34.99 20.12 -39.71
CA PRO A 462 35.37 21.50 -40.01
C PRO A 462 34.99 22.51 -38.92
N ILE A 463 33.95 22.22 -38.12
CA ILE A 463 33.40 23.12 -37.09
C ILE A 463 33.05 22.30 -35.84
N ILE A 464 34.10 21.88 -35.13
CA ILE A 464 33.98 21.08 -33.90
C ILE A 464 33.09 21.78 -32.85
N ALA A 465 33.05 23.12 -32.85
CA ALA A 465 32.22 23.92 -31.96
C ALA A 465 30.72 23.56 -32.00
N ILE A 466 30.20 23.04 -33.13
CA ILE A 466 28.81 22.55 -33.23
C ILE A 466 28.55 21.46 -32.16
N SER A 467 29.54 20.61 -31.89
CA SER A 467 29.39 19.50 -30.95
C SER A 467 29.18 19.95 -29.49
N PHE A 468 29.70 21.11 -29.10
CA PHE A 468 29.60 21.62 -27.73
C PHE A 468 28.16 22.04 -27.37
N PHE A 469 27.35 22.42 -28.37
CA PHE A 469 25.97 22.84 -28.17
C PHE A 469 24.95 21.71 -28.39
N ILE A 470 25.38 20.51 -28.79
CA ILE A 470 24.50 19.34 -28.92
C ILE A 470 23.75 19.05 -27.60
N PRO A 471 24.41 18.97 -26.43
CA PRO A 471 23.72 18.72 -25.16
C PRO A 471 22.67 19.79 -24.84
N LEU A 472 22.94 21.05 -25.19
CA LEU A 472 22.03 22.17 -24.95
C LEU A 472 20.74 22.01 -25.78
N VAL A 473 20.87 21.76 -27.09
CA VAL A 473 19.71 21.64 -27.99
C VAL A 473 18.87 20.41 -27.65
N LEU A 474 19.51 19.26 -27.43
CA LEU A 474 18.81 18.03 -27.05
C LEU A 474 18.04 18.20 -25.74
N ARG A 475 18.70 18.74 -24.70
CA ARG A 475 18.08 18.89 -23.39
C ARG A 475 16.91 19.87 -23.44
N ALA A 476 17.05 21.01 -24.11
CA ALA A 476 15.96 21.98 -24.24
C ALA A 476 14.73 21.39 -24.95
N ALA A 477 14.94 20.60 -26.02
CA ALA A 477 13.85 19.96 -26.74
C ALA A 477 13.16 18.87 -25.91
N GLN A 478 13.93 18.05 -25.19
CA GLN A 478 13.42 16.98 -24.33
C GLN A 478 12.65 17.54 -23.12
N ASP A 479 13.20 18.53 -22.43
CA ASP A 479 12.55 19.16 -21.26
C ASP A 479 11.22 19.79 -21.68
N MET A 480 11.17 20.50 -22.82
CA MET A 480 9.91 21.08 -23.32
C MET A 480 8.89 19.99 -23.69
N SER A 481 9.34 18.85 -24.23
CA SER A 481 8.43 17.74 -24.55
C SER A 481 7.72 17.20 -23.30
N ILE A 482 8.45 17.00 -22.19
CA ILE A 482 7.88 16.54 -20.92
C ILE A 482 6.89 17.58 -20.37
N VAL A 483 7.26 18.86 -20.40
CA VAL A 483 6.41 19.94 -19.88
C VAL A 483 5.11 20.03 -20.69
N SER A 484 5.19 20.05 -22.02
CA SER A 484 3.97 20.09 -22.85
C SER A 484 3.15 18.81 -22.74
N HIS A 485 3.77 17.66 -22.49
CA HIS A 485 3.06 16.41 -22.19
C HIS A 485 2.26 16.55 -20.88
N ALA A 486 2.88 17.03 -19.80
CA ALA A 486 2.21 17.24 -18.52
C ALA A 486 1.05 18.24 -18.61
N VAL A 487 1.24 19.37 -19.30
CA VAL A 487 0.18 20.38 -19.48
C VAL A 487 -1.02 19.80 -20.23
N VAL A 488 -0.77 19.01 -21.29
CA VAL A 488 -1.85 18.39 -22.07
C VAL A 488 -2.57 17.33 -21.26
N LEU A 489 -1.85 16.53 -20.48
CA LEU A 489 -2.42 15.50 -19.63
C LEU A 489 -3.33 16.13 -18.56
N GLU A 490 -2.85 17.17 -17.87
CA GLU A 490 -3.62 17.95 -16.88
C GLU A 490 -4.85 18.64 -17.49
N GLU A 491 -4.71 19.29 -18.65
CA GLU A 491 -5.82 19.98 -19.28
C GLU A 491 -6.86 19.05 -19.88
N ILE A 492 -6.43 17.85 -20.30
CA ILE A 492 -7.34 16.82 -20.74
C ILE A 492 -8.13 16.31 -19.54
N GLY A 493 -7.45 15.82 -18.51
CA GLY A 493 -8.07 15.07 -17.42
C GLY A 493 -8.97 13.93 -17.93
N GLY A 494 -9.72 13.30 -17.05
CA GLY A 494 -10.55 12.13 -17.37
C GLY A 494 -11.63 12.37 -18.43
N LYS A 495 -11.82 13.62 -18.83
CA LYS A 495 -12.87 14.09 -19.73
C LYS A 495 -12.68 13.53 -21.13
N ASP A 496 -13.78 13.07 -21.72
CA ASP A 496 -13.86 12.77 -23.15
C ASP A 496 -13.91 14.07 -23.96
N ILE A 497 -12.72 14.58 -24.29
CA ILE A 497 -12.55 15.85 -25.00
C ILE A 497 -12.73 15.67 -26.51
N GLY A 498 -13.51 16.56 -27.13
CA GLY A 498 -13.68 16.58 -28.58
C GLY A 498 -12.41 17.00 -29.32
N VAL A 499 -12.22 16.55 -30.56
CA VAL A 499 -11.05 16.90 -31.41
C VAL A 499 -10.81 18.41 -31.52
N ARG A 500 -11.88 19.22 -31.49
CA ARG A 500 -11.79 20.69 -31.55
C ARG A 500 -11.17 21.28 -30.29
N GLU A 501 -11.54 20.77 -29.12
CA GLU A 501 -11.01 21.23 -27.83
C GLU A 501 -9.55 20.81 -27.67
N ILE A 502 -9.20 19.58 -28.06
CA ILE A 502 -7.80 19.12 -28.15
C ILE A 502 -6.96 20.05 -29.03
N SER A 503 -7.49 20.44 -30.20
CA SER A 503 -6.78 21.37 -31.09
C SER A 503 -6.63 22.78 -30.49
N ALA A 504 -7.58 23.21 -29.66
CA ALA A 504 -7.52 24.50 -28.97
C ALA A 504 -6.47 24.48 -27.84
N ILE A 505 -6.41 23.39 -27.07
CA ILE A 505 -5.38 23.13 -26.06
C ILE A 505 -3.99 23.15 -26.71
N ALA A 506 -3.80 22.34 -27.76
CA ALA A 506 -2.53 22.27 -28.49
C ALA A 506 -2.09 23.64 -29.04
N TRP A 507 -3.02 24.42 -29.59
CA TRP A 507 -2.71 25.75 -30.12
C TRP A 507 -2.32 26.74 -29.02
N ARG A 508 -2.99 26.69 -27.86
CA ARG A 508 -2.65 27.53 -26.71
C ARG A 508 -1.24 27.20 -26.22
N GLU A 509 -0.94 25.92 -26.04
CA GLU A 509 0.38 25.47 -25.57
C GLU A 509 1.49 25.85 -26.57
N MET A 510 1.30 25.61 -27.87
CA MET A 510 2.28 25.97 -28.89
C MET A 510 2.61 27.47 -28.93
N ARG A 511 1.67 28.34 -28.58
CA ARG A 511 1.93 29.79 -28.47
C ARG A 511 2.85 30.13 -27.30
N VAL A 512 2.64 29.49 -26.15
CA VAL A 512 3.49 29.65 -24.97
C VAL A 512 4.90 29.13 -25.27
N VAL A 513 4.99 27.94 -25.87
CA VAL A 513 6.25 27.32 -26.31
C VAL A 513 7.00 28.20 -27.31
N ALA A 514 6.31 28.78 -28.30
CA ALA A 514 6.94 29.67 -29.29
C ALA A 514 7.59 30.91 -28.64
N LEU A 515 6.98 31.46 -27.59
CA LEU A 515 7.54 32.59 -26.85
C LEU A 515 8.75 32.17 -26.00
N ILE A 516 8.66 31.04 -25.29
CA ILE A 516 9.76 30.50 -24.48
C ILE A 516 10.96 30.16 -25.39
N SER A 517 10.70 29.45 -26.48
CA SER A 517 11.72 29.04 -27.44
C SER A 517 12.39 30.22 -28.15
N LEU A 518 11.67 31.33 -28.40
CA LEU A 518 12.28 32.57 -28.88
C LEU A 518 13.26 33.17 -27.87
N GLY A 519 12.90 33.19 -26.58
CA GLY A 519 13.80 33.67 -25.52
C GLY A 519 15.06 32.82 -25.40
N ILE A 520 14.91 31.50 -25.38
CA ILE A 520 16.02 30.55 -25.32
C ILE A 520 16.89 30.63 -26.59
N ALA A 521 16.29 30.81 -27.77
CA ALA A 521 17.00 30.98 -29.03
C ALA A 521 17.88 32.23 -29.05
N LEU A 522 17.36 33.37 -28.58
CA LEU A 522 18.12 34.62 -28.50
C LEU A 522 19.29 34.50 -27.52
N LEU A 523 19.04 33.94 -26.33
CA LEU A 523 20.06 33.78 -25.30
C LEU A 523 21.12 32.74 -25.71
N GLY A 524 20.70 31.55 -26.14
CA GLY A 524 21.60 30.49 -26.59
C GLY A 524 22.40 30.88 -27.84
N GLY A 525 21.76 31.58 -28.78
CA GLY A 525 22.44 32.12 -29.96
C GLY A 525 23.44 33.22 -29.63
N ALA A 526 23.10 34.14 -28.73
CA ALA A 526 24.03 35.18 -28.29
C ALA A 526 25.24 34.59 -27.56
N VAL A 527 25.01 33.67 -26.60
CA VAL A 527 26.09 33.02 -25.84
C VAL A 527 27.01 32.22 -26.76
N SER A 528 26.45 31.39 -27.65
CA SER A 528 27.26 30.58 -28.57
C SER A 528 28.03 31.42 -29.58
N GLY A 529 27.42 32.48 -30.12
CA GLY A 529 28.09 33.41 -31.04
C GLY A 529 29.20 34.22 -30.39
N LEU A 530 29.02 34.66 -29.14
CA LEU A 530 30.02 35.42 -28.38
C LEU A 530 31.16 34.53 -27.88
N TRP A 531 30.87 33.31 -27.42
CA TRP A 531 31.86 32.39 -26.88
C TRP A 531 32.86 31.97 -27.97
N GLU A 532 32.36 31.46 -29.09
CA GLU A 532 33.22 30.97 -30.17
C GLU A 532 33.73 32.10 -31.09
N GLY A 533 33.18 33.31 -30.96
CA GLY A 533 33.55 34.45 -31.80
C GLY A 533 33.01 34.40 -33.23
N TYR A 534 32.07 33.48 -33.52
CA TYR A 534 31.46 33.28 -34.83
C TYR A 534 29.95 33.57 -34.78
N PRO A 535 29.49 34.76 -35.24
CA PRO A 535 28.06 35.12 -35.21
C PRO A 535 27.16 34.15 -35.99
N ARG A 536 27.68 33.52 -37.05
CA ARG A 536 26.93 32.51 -37.83
C ARG A 536 26.62 31.25 -37.01
N LEU A 537 27.53 30.85 -36.12
CA LEU A 537 27.29 29.74 -35.19
C LEU A 537 26.20 30.12 -34.19
N GLY A 538 26.23 31.35 -33.68
CA GLY A 538 25.18 31.89 -32.83
C GLY A 538 23.79 31.82 -33.48
N LEU A 539 23.70 32.23 -34.75
CA LEU A 539 22.47 32.16 -35.52
C LEU A 539 22.01 30.71 -35.75
N ALA A 540 22.93 29.80 -36.06
CA ALA A 540 22.64 28.38 -36.22
C ALA A 540 22.11 27.73 -34.92
N VAL A 541 22.76 27.98 -33.78
CA VAL A 541 22.32 27.46 -32.48
C VAL A 541 20.98 28.07 -32.09
N GLY A 542 20.79 29.37 -32.26
CA GLY A 542 19.54 30.05 -31.93
C GLY A 542 18.33 29.51 -32.73
N LEU A 543 18.44 29.45 -34.07
CA LEU A 543 17.37 28.90 -34.92
C LEU A 543 17.10 27.42 -34.64
N SER A 544 18.14 26.67 -34.28
CA SER A 544 17.98 25.26 -33.92
C SER A 544 17.28 25.08 -32.59
N LEU A 545 17.59 25.89 -31.57
CA LEU A 545 16.87 25.90 -30.30
C LEU A 545 15.40 26.24 -30.51
N LEU A 546 15.10 27.28 -31.29
CA LEU A 546 13.73 27.65 -31.64
C LEU A 546 12.96 26.48 -32.25
N SER A 547 13.54 25.86 -33.27
CA SER A 547 12.89 24.79 -34.05
C SER A 547 12.79 23.48 -33.27
N ALA A 548 13.86 23.07 -32.59
CA ALA A 548 13.92 21.82 -31.84
C ALA A 548 13.00 21.84 -30.61
N VAL A 549 12.91 22.98 -29.90
CA VAL A 549 11.99 23.14 -28.75
C VAL A 549 10.53 23.11 -29.20
N CYS A 550 10.19 23.81 -30.30
CA CYS A 550 8.84 23.74 -30.87
C CYS A 550 8.48 22.31 -31.31
N LEU A 551 9.41 21.59 -31.95
CA LEU A 551 9.19 20.20 -32.35
C LEU A 551 9.05 19.27 -31.13
N GLY A 552 9.88 19.46 -30.11
CA GLY A 552 9.79 18.73 -28.83
C GLY A 552 8.40 18.88 -28.20
N ALA A 553 7.86 20.10 -28.16
CA ALA A 553 6.51 20.36 -27.68
C ALA A 553 5.44 19.69 -28.55
N THR A 554 5.54 19.77 -29.88
CA THR A 554 4.55 19.10 -30.76
C THR A 554 4.51 17.59 -30.53
N LEU A 555 5.66 16.95 -30.30
CA LEU A 555 5.73 15.54 -29.96
C LEU A 555 5.17 15.28 -28.56
N GLY A 556 5.47 16.15 -27.59
CA GLY A 556 4.93 16.08 -26.22
C GLY A 556 3.41 16.17 -26.17
N ILE A 557 2.81 17.02 -27.01
CA ILE A 557 1.35 17.16 -27.15
C ILE A 557 0.74 15.96 -27.89
N ALA A 558 1.39 15.47 -28.95
CA ALA A 558 0.81 14.44 -29.82
C ALA A 558 0.73 13.06 -29.16
N ILE A 559 1.71 12.70 -28.33
CA ILE A 559 1.82 11.37 -27.72
C ILE A 559 0.62 11.00 -26.85
N PRO A 560 0.19 11.79 -25.85
CA PRO A 560 -0.97 11.44 -25.03
C PRO A 560 -2.25 11.31 -25.87
N ILE A 561 -2.44 12.21 -26.85
CA ILE A 561 -3.62 12.22 -27.74
C ILE A 561 -3.69 10.94 -28.60
N VAL A 562 -2.56 10.53 -29.19
CA VAL A 562 -2.50 9.32 -30.03
C VAL A 562 -2.70 8.08 -29.18
N THR A 563 -2.10 8.04 -27.98
CA THR A 563 -2.16 6.87 -27.12
C THR A 563 -3.56 6.64 -26.58
N ARG A 564 -4.29 7.69 -26.15
CA ARG A 564 -5.70 7.55 -25.74
C ARG A 564 -6.60 7.01 -26.86
N ARG A 565 -6.23 7.22 -28.12
CA ARG A 565 -6.97 6.69 -29.29
C ARG A 565 -6.67 5.22 -29.58
N VAL A 566 -5.54 4.71 -29.12
CA VAL A 566 -5.13 3.31 -29.24
C VAL A 566 -5.44 2.63 -27.90
N ARG A 567 -6.67 2.16 -27.72
CA ARG A 567 -7.07 1.39 -26.54
C ARG A 567 -6.14 0.17 -26.38
N GLY A 568 -5.29 0.15 -25.36
CA GLY A 568 -4.40 -0.98 -25.03
C GLY A 568 -3.15 -0.59 -24.23
N GLU A 569 -2.44 -1.61 -23.74
CA GLU A 569 -1.26 -1.66 -22.83
C GLU A 569 -0.06 -0.74 -23.17
N PHE A 570 -0.16 0.13 -24.18
CA PHE A 570 0.88 1.09 -24.55
C PHE A 570 0.97 2.32 -23.64
N GLY A 571 0.05 2.46 -22.68
CA GLY A 571 -0.02 3.59 -21.74
C GLY A 571 1.34 3.94 -21.11
N TYR A 572 1.99 2.97 -20.46
CA TYR A 572 3.23 3.23 -19.73
C TYR A 572 4.50 3.36 -20.61
N THR A 573 4.36 3.18 -21.93
CA THR A 573 5.48 3.29 -22.87
C THR A 573 5.58 4.69 -23.50
N GLN A 574 4.65 5.59 -23.17
CA GLN A 574 4.46 6.92 -23.77
C GLN A 574 5.67 7.85 -23.63
N ALA A 575 6.13 8.12 -22.41
CA ALA A 575 7.31 8.96 -22.20
C ALA A 575 8.58 8.33 -22.80
N ARG A 576 8.68 6.99 -22.80
CA ARG A 576 9.86 6.25 -23.30
C ARG A 576 10.08 6.47 -24.80
N PHE A 577 9.02 6.41 -25.61
CA PHE A 577 9.10 6.70 -27.03
C PHE A 577 9.29 8.20 -27.32
N SER A 578 8.76 9.08 -26.46
CA SER A 578 8.95 10.53 -26.61
C SER A 578 10.43 10.92 -26.64
N PHE A 579 11.21 10.47 -25.65
CA PHE A 579 12.63 10.82 -25.58
C PHE A 579 13.43 10.37 -26.80
N LEU A 580 13.12 9.18 -27.33
CA LEU A 580 13.76 8.64 -28.53
C LEU A 580 13.42 9.49 -29.76
N LEU A 581 12.14 9.78 -30.00
CA LEU A 581 11.69 10.55 -31.15
C LEU A 581 12.19 12.00 -31.08
N VAL A 582 12.07 12.64 -29.92
CA VAL A 582 12.55 14.01 -29.69
C VAL A 582 14.06 14.08 -29.85
N GLY A 583 14.82 13.12 -29.30
CA GLY A 583 16.28 13.12 -29.41
C GLY A 583 16.77 13.04 -30.86
N ILE A 584 16.19 12.13 -31.66
CA ILE A 584 16.55 11.95 -33.07
C ILE A 584 16.15 13.18 -33.89
N THR A 585 14.93 13.68 -33.71
CA THR A 585 14.40 14.82 -34.50
C THR A 585 15.11 16.13 -34.14
N ALA A 586 15.33 16.41 -32.85
CA ALA A 586 16.07 17.59 -32.40
C ALA A 586 17.50 17.61 -32.94
N LEU A 587 18.21 16.48 -32.89
CA LEU A 587 19.57 16.39 -33.43
C LEU A 587 19.58 16.54 -34.96
N ALA A 588 18.65 15.91 -35.66
CA ALA A 588 18.54 16.04 -37.11
C ALA A 588 18.30 17.50 -37.55
N VAL A 589 17.43 18.21 -36.84
CA VAL A 589 17.12 19.63 -37.07
C VAL A 589 18.34 20.50 -36.77
N TYR A 590 19.02 20.27 -35.65
CA TYR A 590 20.24 21.00 -35.30
C TYR A 590 21.32 20.83 -36.37
N MET A 591 21.59 19.58 -36.78
CA MET A 591 22.57 19.30 -37.83
C MET A 591 22.14 19.95 -39.14
N GLY A 592 20.89 19.78 -39.57
CA GLY A 592 20.38 20.36 -40.81
C GLY A 592 20.52 21.88 -40.87
N ILE A 593 20.17 22.58 -39.79
CA ILE A 593 20.26 24.04 -39.70
C ILE A 593 21.72 24.50 -39.64
N ALA A 594 22.55 23.86 -38.81
CA ALA A 594 23.97 24.19 -38.71
C ALA A 594 24.66 24.07 -40.07
N LEU A 595 24.34 23.02 -40.83
CA LEU A 595 24.84 22.78 -42.18
C LEU A 595 24.34 23.75 -43.25
N ALA A 596 23.15 24.32 -43.06
CA ALA A 596 22.62 25.29 -44.01
C ALA A 596 23.26 26.68 -43.84
N ILE A 597 23.80 26.98 -42.66
CA ILE A 597 24.27 28.32 -42.27
C ILE A 597 25.79 28.43 -42.27
N LEU A 598 26.48 27.35 -41.85
CA LEU A 598 27.92 27.26 -41.70
C LEU A 598 28.56 26.53 -42.88
#